data_AF-A0A248JW56-F1
#
_entry.id   AF-A0A248JW56-F1
#
_cell.length_a   1.000
_cell.length_b   1.000
_cell.length_c   1.000
_cell.angle_alpha   90.00
_cell.angle_beta   90.00
_cell.angle_gamma   90.00
#
_symmetry.space_group_name_H-M   'P 1'
#
loop_
_entity.id
_entity.type
_entity.pdbx_description
1 polymer ?
#
loop_
_entity_poly.entity_id
_entity_poly.type
_entity_poly.pdbx_seq_one_letter_code
_entity_poly.pdbx_strand_id
1 'polypeptide(L)'
;MTISVFRLYLLRAGYLLIALAMGGLTWPEILDPAADWSFNQGVVRCMLGALTLLCLLGVRYPLQMLPLLMFELTWKMIWLARVALPAWMSGHIDDGMAENIFAVGIGAIYWFIIPWRYVIDRYVTQSGDRWAWR
;
A
#
# COMPACT_ATOMS: atom_id res chain seq x y z
N MET A 1 14.17 9.36 -19.07
CA MET A 1 12.93 10.14 -18.85
C MET A 1 13.10 10.95 -17.58
N THR A 2 13.03 12.27 -17.64
CA THR A 2 13.22 13.14 -16.46
C THR A 2 11.93 13.18 -15.63
N ILE A 3 11.96 12.62 -14.43
CA ILE A 3 10.87 12.76 -13.47
C ILE A 3 11.03 14.10 -12.75
N SER A 4 9.96 14.89 -12.66
CA SER A 4 10.02 16.19 -11.99
C SER A 4 10.35 16.01 -10.50
N VAL A 5 11.12 16.96 -9.96
CA VAL A 5 11.47 16.99 -8.54
C VAL A 5 10.22 16.98 -7.66
N PHE A 6 9.16 17.69 -8.08
CA PHE A 6 7.85 17.67 -7.43
C PHE A 6 7.27 16.26 -7.28
N ARG A 7 7.30 15.43 -8.34
CA ARG A 7 6.81 14.05 -8.28
C ARG A 7 7.63 13.18 -7.34
N LEU A 8 8.95 13.41 -7.25
CA LEU A 8 9.78 12.70 -6.28
C LEU A 8 9.41 13.04 -4.83
N TYR A 9 9.15 14.31 -4.53
CA TYR A 9 8.66 14.71 -3.21
C TYR A 9 7.28 14.15 -2.90
N LEU A 10 6.38 14.13 -3.89
CA LEU A 10 5.05 13.54 -3.71
C LEU A 10 5.12 12.04 -3.42
N LEU A 11 6.00 11.30 -4.11
CA LEU A 11 6.26 9.89 -3.80
C LEU A 11 6.79 9.71 -2.38
N ARG A 12 7.80 10.50 -1.97
CA ARG A 12 8.35 10.46 -0.60
C ARG A 12 7.29 10.75 0.45
N ALA A 13 6.43 11.74 0.22
CA ALA A 13 5.31 12.05 1.09
C ALA A 13 4.33 10.88 1.17
N GLY A 14 4.04 10.22 0.04
CA GLY A 14 3.21 9.01 0.00
C GLY A 14 3.78 7.87 0.86
N TYR A 15 5.08 7.59 0.75
CA TYR A 15 5.74 6.58 1.59
C TYR A 15 5.77 6.99 3.06
N LEU A 16 6.06 8.24 3.38
CA LEU A 16 6.03 8.75 4.75
C LEU A 16 4.63 8.63 5.36
N LEU A 17 3.58 8.91 4.59
CA LEU A 17 2.21 8.76 5.05
C LEU A 17 1.93 7.31 5.46
N ILE A 18 2.33 6.32 4.67
CA ILE A 18 2.17 4.90 5.04
C ILE A 18 3.00 4.60 6.30
N ALA A 19 4.28 4.95 6.29
CA ALA A 19 5.17 4.63 7.40
C ALA A 19 4.70 5.24 8.74
N LEU A 20 4.20 6.48 8.72
CA LEU A 20 3.79 7.19 9.93
C LEU A 20 2.33 6.93 10.31
N ALA A 21 1.38 7.06 9.38
CA ALA A 21 -0.03 6.89 9.70
C ALA A 21 -0.37 5.41 9.93
N MET A 22 -0.04 4.53 8.98
CA MET A 22 -0.30 3.10 9.15
C MET A 22 0.63 2.49 10.21
N GLY A 23 1.90 2.92 10.25
CA GLY A 23 2.83 2.47 11.29
C GLY A 23 2.41 2.88 12.70
N GLY A 24 1.91 4.11 12.87
CA GLY A 24 1.39 4.59 14.14
C GLY A 24 0.16 3.83 14.64
N LEU A 25 -0.61 3.22 13.74
CA LEU A 25 -1.73 2.34 14.10
C LEU A 25 -1.30 0.88 14.34
N THR A 26 -0.36 0.39 13.53
CA THR A 26 0.00 -1.04 13.48
C THR A 26 1.02 -1.42 14.55
N TRP A 27 2.05 -0.59 14.79
CA TRP A 27 3.14 -0.93 15.70
C TRP A 27 2.76 -0.95 17.18
N PRO A 28 1.88 -0.07 17.71
CA PRO A 28 1.43 -0.19 19.09
C PRO A 28 0.78 -1.55 19.36
N GLU A 29 -0.03 -2.04 18.43
CA GLU A 29 -0.65 -3.35 18.54
C GLU A 29 0.40 -4.45 18.48
N ILE A 30 1.31 -4.42 17.49
CA ILE A 30 2.39 -5.43 17.36
C ILE A 30 3.24 -5.56 18.64
N LEU A 31 3.53 -4.43 19.28
CA LEU A 31 4.40 -4.37 20.45
C LEU A 31 3.66 -4.62 21.76
N ASP A 32 2.32 -4.61 21.77
CA ASP A 32 1.52 -4.88 22.95
C ASP A 32 1.52 -6.39 23.28
N PRO A 33 2.15 -6.83 24.39
CA PRO A 33 2.17 -8.23 24.77
C PRO A 33 0.79 -8.80 25.12
N ALA A 34 -0.18 -7.94 25.42
CA ALA A 34 -1.54 -8.32 25.78
C ALA A 34 -2.48 -8.40 24.56
N ALA A 35 -1.99 -8.07 23.36
CA ALA A 35 -2.80 -8.09 22.16
C ALA A 35 -3.23 -9.53 21.81
N ASP A 36 -4.54 -9.75 21.73
CA ASP A 36 -5.12 -11.04 21.34
C ASP A 36 -5.59 -10.97 19.89
N TRP A 37 -4.96 -11.77 19.03
CA TRP A 37 -5.30 -11.86 17.62
C TRP A 37 -5.68 -13.28 17.26
N SER A 38 -6.69 -13.41 16.41
CA SER A 38 -6.79 -14.65 15.62
C SER A 38 -5.55 -14.84 14.77
N PHE A 39 -5.24 -16.09 14.42
CA PHE A 39 -4.05 -16.46 13.65
C PHE A 39 -3.85 -15.58 12.39
N ASN A 40 -4.90 -15.42 11.57
CA ASN A 40 -4.81 -14.63 10.34
C ASN A 40 -4.68 -13.12 10.59
N GLN A 41 -5.29 -12.59 11.67
CA GLN A 41 -5.11 -11.18 12.04
C GLN A 41 -3.66 -10.89 12.42
N GLY A 42 -3.03 -11.78 13.20
CA GLY A 42 -1.61 -11.64 13.55
C GLY A 42 -0.71 -11.66 12.31
N VAL A 43 -0.97 -12.58 11.37
CA VAL A 43 -0.23 -12.63 10.08
C VAL A 43 -0.37 -11.32 9.31
N VAL A 44 -1.59 -10.80 9.15
CA VAL A 44 -1.84 -9.53 8.44
C VAL A 44 -1.15 -8.36 9.14
N ARG A 45 -1.24 -8.26 10.47
CA ARG A 45 -0.59 -7.19 11.25
C ARG A 45 0.92 -7.20 11.07
N CYS A 46 1.56 -8.36 11.17
CA CYS A 46 2.99 -8.48 10.91
C CYS A 46 3.38 -8.09 9.48
N MET A 47 2.59 -8.49 8.48
CA MET A 47 2.81 -8.09 7.08
C MET A 47 2.70 -6.57 6.88
N LEU A 48 1.69 -5.94 7.48
CA LEU A 48 1.52 -4.48 7.46
C LEU A 48 2.64 -3.77 8.22
N GLY A 49 3.08 -4.31 9.36
CA GLY A 49 4.24 -3.82 10.10
C GLY A 49 5.50 -3.81 9.23
N ALA A 50 5.81 -4.93 8.57
CA ALA A 50 6.93 -5.01 7.64
C ALA A 50 6.81 -4.03 6.47
N LEU A 51 5.60 -3.86 5.92
CA LEU A 51 5.32 -2.90 4.86
C LEU A 51 5.63 -1.46 5.29
N THR A 52 5.27 -1.06 6.51
CA THR A 52 5.58 0.29 7.05
C THR A 52 7.10 0.53 7.14
N LEU A 53 7.87 -0.48 7.53
CA LEU A 53 9.34 -0.39 7.58
C LEU A 53 9.93 -0.25 6.17
N LEU A 54 9.45 -1.03 5.20
CA LEU A 54 9.88 -0.92 3.81
C LEU A 54 9.50 0.45 3.20
N CYS A 55 8.41 1.07 3.64
CA CYS A 55 8.07 2.42 3.22
C CYS A 55 9.12 3.45 3.67
N LEU A 56 9.83 3.24 4.79
CA LEU A 56 10.96 4.11 5.16
C LEU A 56 12.08 4.06 4.11
N LEU A 57 12.35 2.89 3.52
CA LEU A 57 13.27 2.76 2.38
C LEU A 57 12.72 3.47 1.14
N GLY A 58 11.40 3.45 0.95
CA GLY A 58 10.71 4.21 -0.11
C GLY A 58 10.95 5.72 -0.03
N VAL A 59 11.14 6.28 1.15
CA VAL A 59 11.52 7.71 1.31
C VAL A 59 12.90 7.99 0.71
N ARG A 60 13.85 7.06 0.92
CA ARG A 60 15.23 7.18 0.41
C ARG A 60 15.32 6.85 -1.08
N TYR A 61 14.57 5.86 -1.56
CA TYR A 61 14.60 5.30 -2.92
C TYR A 61 13.21 5.25 -3.58
N PRO A 62 12.52 6.39 -3.77
CA PRO A 62 11.09 6.43 -4.10
C PRO A 62 10.69 5.77 -5.41
N LEU A 63 11.55 5.79 -6.43
CA LEU A 63 11.27 5.16 -7.71
C LEU A 63 11.55 3.65 -7.70
N GLN A 64 12.60 3.22 -6.97
CA GLN A 64 12.96 1.81 -6.89
C GLN A 64 11.92 1.02 -6.09
N MET A 65 11.31 1.67 -5.10
CA MET A 65 10.30 1.08 -4.21
C MET A 65 8.86 1.23 -4.73
N LEU A 66 8.66 1.70 -5.97
CA LEU A 66 7.31 1.82 -6.58
C LEU A 66 6.44 0.57 -6.50
N PRO A 67 6.98 -0.67 -6.60
CA PRO A 67 6.18 -1.87 -6.46
C PRO A 67 5.43 -1.93 -5.12
N LEU A 68 5.93 -1.27 -4.08
CA LEU A 68 5.30 -1.21 -2.76
C LEU A 68 4.02 -0.35 -2.76
N LEU A 69 4.02 0.78 -3.45
CA LEU A 69 2.81 1.60 -3.64
C LEU A 69 1.81 0.91 -4.58
N MET A 70 2.32 0.18 -5.58
CA MET A 70 1.47 -0.62 -6.47
C MET A 70 0.79 -1.75 -5.70
N PHE A 71 1.51 -2.43 -4.80
CA PHE A 71 0.94 -3.41 -3.88
C PHE A 71 -0.19 -2.78 -3.05
N GLU A 72 0.08 -1.63 -2.42
CA GLU A 72 -0.90 -0.89 -1.62
C GLU A 72 -2.19 -0.54 -2.37
N LEU A 73 -2.06 -0.12 -3.63
CA LEU A 73 -3.24 0.11 -4.47
C LEU A 73 -3.93 -1.19 -4.85
N THR A 74 -3.18 -2.21 -5.23
CA THR A 74 -3.74 -3.44 -5.81
C THR A 74 -4.58 -4.20 -4.80
N TRP A 75 -4.09 -4.39 -3.57
CA TRP A 75 -4.86 -5.12 -2.56
C TRP A 75 -6.14 -4.37 -2.19
N LYS A 76 -6.08 -3.03 -2.10
CA LYS A 76 -7.24 -2.17 -1.83
C LYS A 76 -8.29 -2.27 -2.94
N MET A 77 -7.86 -2.23 -4.19
CA MET A 77 -8.75 -2.40 -5.34
C MET A 77 -9.41 -3.78 -5.34
N ILE A 78 -8.67 -4.84 -5.03
CA ILE A 78 -9.21 -6.20 -4.91
C ILE A 78 -10.24 -6.26 -3.77
N TRP A 79 -9.92 -5.70 -2.61
CA TRP A 79 -10.81 -5.68 -1.45
C TRP A 79 -12.09 -4.88 -1.71
N LEU A 80 -11.97 -3.69 -2.30
CA LEU A 80 -13.13 -2.88 -2.69
C LEU A 80 -14.03 -3.63 -3.68
N ALA A 81 -13.44 -4.28 -4.69
CA ALA A 81 -14.21 -5.01 -5.70
C ALA A 81 -14.85 -6.30 -5.16
N ARG A 82 -14.21 -7.01 -4.22
CA ARG A 82 -14.64 -8.35 -3.79
C ARG A 82 -15.36 -8.38 -2.44
N VAL A 83 -15.18 -7.36 -1.62
CA VAL A 83 -15.76 -7.28 -0.27
C VAL A 83 -16.72 -6.09 -0.18
N ALA A 84 -16.23 -4.88 -0.39
CA ALA A 84 -17.05 -3.68 -0.21
C ALA A 84 -18.18 -3.57 -1.23
N LEU A 85 -17.90 -3.84 -2.52
CA LEU A 85 -18.88 -3.71 -3.59
C LEU A 85 -20.07 -4.67 -3.42
N PRO A 86 -19.88 -5.99 -3.16
CA PRO A 86 -21.00 -6.88 -2.85
C PRO A 86 -21.76 -6.49 -1.57
N ALA A 87 -21.06 -6.03 -0.53
CA ALA A 87 -21.70 -5.58 0.71
C ALA A 87 -22.62 -4.38 0.46
N TRP A 88 -22.15 -3.40 -0.32
CA TRP A 88 -22.95 -2.26 -0.74
C TRP A 88 -24.15 -2.67 -1.59
N MET A 89 -23.96 -3.55 -2.59
CA MET A 89 -25.04 -4.03 -3.45
C MET A 89 -26.12 -4.81 -2.70
N SER A 90 -25.75 -5.51 -1.62
CA SER A 90 -26.69 -6.25 -0.78
C SER A 90 -27.37 -5.40 0.30
N GLY A 91 -27.06 -4.10 0.39
CA GLY A 91 -27.60 -3.20 1.41
C GLY A 91 -27.05 -3.45 2.83
N HIS A 92 -26.01 -4.28 2.96
CA HIS A 92 -25.40 -4.64 4.25
C HIS A 92 -24.09 -3.87 4.42
N ILE A 93 -24.18 -2.60 4.80
CA ILE A 93 -23.04 -1.82 5.28
C ILE A 93 -23.32 -1.50 6.75
N ASP A 94 -22.61 -2.18 7.65
CA ASP A 94 -22.53 -1.79 9.05
C ASP A 94 -21.47 -0.69 9.25
N ASP A 95 -21.42 -0.13 10.47
CA ASP A 95 -20.51 0.98 10.79
C ASP A 95 -19.04 0.57 10.59
N GLY A 96 -18.67 -0.66 10.97
CA GLY A 96 -17.31 -1.17 10.80
C GLY A 96 -16.90 -1.36 9.34
N MET A 97 -17.82 -1.77 8.47
CA MET A 97 -17.61 -1.83 7.03
C MET A 97 -17.47 -0.42 6.44
N ALA A 98 -18.29 0.54 6.88
CA ALA A 98 -18.22 1.91 6.41
C ALA A 98 -16.88 2.59 6.77
N GLU A 99 -16.42 2.41 8.01
CA GLU A 99 -15.11 2.91 8.47
C GLU A 99 -13.96 2.30 7.67
N ASN A 100 -13.99 0.99 7.43
CA ASN A 100 -12.97 0.32 6.60
C ASN A 100 -12.99 0.79 5.14
N ILE A 101 -14.18 0.97 4.54
CA ILE A 101 -14.30 1.52 3.19
C ILE A 101 -13.70 2.92 3.12
N PHE A 102 -13.95 3.77 4.13
CA PHE A 102 -13.38 5.11 4.21
C PHE A 102 -11.85 5.05 4.32
N ALA A 103 -11.32 4.24 5.22
CA ALA A 103 -9.87 4.07 5.42
C ALA A 103 -9.18 3.54 4.14
N VAL A 104 -9.80 2.57 3.46
CA VAL A 104 -9.32 2.05 2.17
C VAL A 104 -9.39 3.13 1.09
N GLY A 105 -10.46 3.92 1.07
CA GLY A 105 -10.71 5.00 0.11
C GLY A 105 -9.66 6.10 0.16
N ILE A 106 -9.13 6.44 1.34
CA ILE A 106 -7.99 7.38 1.48
C ILE A 106 -6.79 6.92 0.65
N GLY A 107 -6.58 5.60 0.54
CA GLY A 107 -5.52 5.01 -0.29
C GLY A 107 -5.63 5.30 -1.78
N ALA A 108 -6.80 5.74 -2.28
CA ALA A 108 -6.97 6.14 -3.68
C ALA A 108 -6.03 7.28 -4.09
N ILE A 109 -5.55 8.08 -3.13
CA ILE A 109 -4.57 9.14 -3.38
C ILE A 109 -3.30 8.61 -4.07
N TYR A 110 -2.87 7.37 -3.78
CA TYR A 110 -1.67 6.79 -4.37
C TYR A 110 -1.79 6.66 -5.89
N TRP A 111 -3.01 6.53 -6.44
CA TRP A 111 -3.21 6.52 -7.89
C TRP A 111 -2.71 7.82 -8.54
N PHE A 112 -2.87 8.97 -7.88
CA PHE A 112 -2.42 10.25 -8.40
C PHE A 112 -0.93 10.52 -8.15
N ILE A 113 -0.36 9.85 -7.14
CA ILE A 113 1.05 9.97 -6.76
C ILE A 113 1.95 9.16 -7.70
N ILE A 114 1.50 7.98 -8.11
CA ILE A 114 2.30 7.06 -8.93
C ILE A 114 2.52 7.66 -10.33
N PRO A 115 3.79 7.75 -10.79
CA PRO A 115 4.09 8.18 -12.15
C PRO A 115 3.78 7.04 -13.14
N TRP A 116 2.51 6.87 -13.53
CA TRP A 116 2.06 5.77 -14.39
C TRP A 116 2.86 5.58 -15.69
N ARG A 117 3.26 6.68 -16.33
CA ARG A 117 4.11 6.60 -17.53
C ARG A 117 5.45 5.93 -17.23
N TYR A 118 6.09 6.25 -16.09
CA TYR A 118 7.29 5.55 -15.64
C TYR A 118 7.01 4.09 -15.33
N VAL A 119 5.86 3.77 -14.72
CA VAL A 119 5.49 2.40 -14.40
C VAL A 119 5.35 1.56 -15.68
N ILE A 120 4.67 2.08 -16.69
CA ILE A 120 4.52 1.42 -17.99
C ILE A 120 5.88 1.23 -18.64
N ASP A 121 6.69 2.30 -18.75
CA ASP A 121 8.00 2.24 -19.38
C ASP A 121 8.94 1.23 -18.68
N ARG A 122 8.91 1.16 -17.34
CA ARG A 122 9.84 0.37 -16.52
C ARG A 122 9.39 -1.07 -16.27
N TYR A 123 8.11 -1.31 -16.04
CA TYR A 123 7.61 -2.62 -15.60
C TYR A 123 6.81 -3.36 -16.68
N VAL A 124 6.35 -2.66 -17.73
CA VAL A 124 5.57 -3.28 -18.82
C VAL A 124 6.39 -3.34 -20.10
N THR A 125 7.03 -2.24 -20.48
CA THR A 125 7.74 -2.14 -21.77
C THR A 125 9.18 -2.65 -21.70
N GLN A 126 9.88 -2.37 -20.60
CA GLN A 126 11.27 -2.80 -20.45
C GLN A 126 11.35 -4.33 -20.31
N SER A 127 12.25 -4.97 -21.06
CA SER A 127 12.51 -6.40 -20.92
C SER A 127 13.00 -6.71 -19.52
N GLY A 128 12.37 -7.70 -18.86
CA GLY A 128 12.82 -8.19 -17.57
C GLY A 128 14.25 -8.72 -17.61
N ASP A 129 14.89 -8.77 -16.45
CA ASP A 129 16.23 -9.33 -16.32
C ASP A 129 16.23 -10.78 -16.79
N ARG A 130 17.23 -11.13 -17.61
CA ARG A 130 17.36 -12.49 -18.14
C ARG A 130 17.60 -13.45 -17.00
N TRP A 131 16.96 -14.62 -17.06
CA TRP A 131 17.23 -15.74 -16.17
C TRP A 131 18.55 -16.39 -16.58
N ALA A 132 19.66 -15.68 -16.37
CA ALA A 132 20.99 -16.19 -16.66
C ALA A 132 21.45 -17.03 -15.47
N TRP A 133 21.26 -18.35 -15.57
CA TRP A 133 21.97 -19.32 -14.74
C TRP A 133 23.45 -19.32 -15.16
N ARG A 134 24.27 -18.49 -14.53
CA ARG A 134 25.73 -18.61 -14.54
C ARG A 134 26.24 -18.47 -13.12
#